data_AF-A0A926SRI1-F1
#
_entry.id   AF-A0A926SRI1-F1
#
_cell.length_a   1.000
_cell.length_b   1.000
_cell.length_c   1.000
_cell.angle_alpha   90.00
_cell.angle_beta   90.00
_cell.angle_gamma   90.00
#
_symmetry.space_group_name_H-M   'P 1'
#
loop_
_entity.id
_entity.type
_entity.pdbx_description
1 polymer ?
#
loop_
_entity_poly.entity_id
_entity_poly.type
_entity_poly.pdbx_seq_one_letter_code
_entity_poly.pdbx_strand_id
1 'polypeptide(L)' 'MSVQVRFLPDDVTVAAEVGEPLLQVADRAGLVIPTGCLMGSCHACEVELEDGQPIRACISSVPPGRAELTISLFVDPTW' A
#
# COMPACT_ATOMS: atom_id res chain seq x y z
N MET A 1 -2.27 -13.08 12.13
CA MET A 1 -3.39 -13.27 11.17
C MET A 1 -2.92 -12.75 9.83
N SER A 2 -3.06 -13.54 8.77
CA SER A 2 -2.63 -13.17 7.41
C SER A 2 -3.75 -12.46 6.66
N VAL A 3 -3.41 -11.39 5.95
CA VAL A 3 -4.29 -10.62 5.06
C VAL A 3 -3.72 -10.73 3.64
N GLN A 4 -4.57 -11.00 2.65
CA GLN A 4 -4.19 -10.93 1.25
C GLN A 4 -4.20 -9.47 0.80
N VAL A 5 -3.05 -8.93 0.41
CA VAL A 5 -2.95 -7.56 -0.12
C VAL A 5 -2.81 -7.66 -1.62
N ARG A 6 -3.75 -7.04 -2.35
CA ARG A 6 -3.77 -6.97 -3.81
C ARG A 6 -3.45 -5.56 -4.25
N PHE A 7 -2.43 -5.41 -5.09
CA PHE A 7 -2.00 -4.14 -5.65
C PHE A 7 -2.48 -3.97 -7.08
N LEU A 8 -3.13 -2.85 -7.37
CA LEU A 8 -3.56 -2.43 -8.70
C LEU A 8 -2.69 -1.25 -9.18
N PRO A 9 -2.50 -1.06 -10.50
CA PRO A 9 -3.10 -1.79 -11.61
C PRO A 9 -2.39 -3.09 -12.00
N ASP A 10 -1.23 -3.40 -11.41
CA ASP A 10 -0.38 -4.54 -11.81
C ASP A 10 -0.94 -5.92 -11.46
N ASP A 11 -2.05 -5.96 -10.73
CA ASP A 11 -2.77 -7.17 -10.32
C ASP A 11 -1.91 -8.18 -9.53
N VAL A 12 -1.03 -7.65 -8.68
CA VAL A 12 -0.11 -8.46 -7.85
C VAL A 12 -0.71 -8.68 -6.47
N THR A 13 -0.78 -9.94 -6.04
CA THR A 13 -1.28 -10.30 -4.70
C THR A 13 -0.17 -10.89 -3.84
N VAL A 14 -0.09 -10.44 -2.59
CA VAL A 14 0.89 -10.90 -1.61
C VAL A 14 0.22 -11.12 -0.25
N ALA A 15 0.57 -12.19 0.45
CA ALA A 15 0.12 -12.40 1.83
C ALA A 15 0.96 -11.56 2.79
N ALA A 16 0.32 -10.77 3.64
CA ALA A 16 0.95 -9.92 4.64
C ALA A 16 0.38 -10.17 6.03
N GLU A 17 1.12 -9.78 7.07
CA GLU A 17 0.61 -9.88 8.45
C GLU A 17 -0.02 -8.57 8.91
N VAL A 18 -1.05 -8.66 9.73
CA VAL A 18 -1.62 -7.48 10.42
C VAL A 18 -0.50 -6.75 11.17
N GLY A 19 -0.40 -5.43 10.94
CA GLY A 19 0.64 -4.58 11.52
C GLY A 19 1.91 -4.47 10.68
N GLU A 20 2.09 -5.30 9.64
CA GLU A 20 3.23 -5.19 8.73
C GLU A 20 3.20 -3.86 7.96
N PRO A 21 4.33 -3.13 7.81
CA PRO A 21 4.37 -1.87 7.07
C PRO A 21 4.02 -2.04 5.60
N LEU A 22 3.13 -1.19 5.06
CA LEU A 22 2.67 -1.33 3.68
C LEU A 22 3.80 -1.18 2.64
N LEU A 23 4.80 -0.33 2.91
CA LEU A 23 5.97 -0.20 2.04
C LEU A 23 6.75 -1.52 1.91
N GLN A 24 6.92 -2.26 3.01
CA GLN A 24 7.62 -3.53 3.02
C GLN A 24 6.81 -4.62 2.30
N VAL A 25 5.48 -4.59 2.44
CA VAL A 25 4.58 -5.50 1.73
C VAL A 25 4.64 -5.26 0.22
N ALA A 26 4.64 -4.00 -0.21
CA ALA A 26 4.78 -3.63 -1.62
C ALA A 26 6.15 -4.04 -2.20
N ASP A 27 7.23 -3.77 -1.48
CA ASP A 27 8.60 -4.15 -1.89
C ASP A 27 8.74 -5.67 -2.10
N ARG A 28 8.19 -6.47 -1.16
CA ARG A 28 8.11 -7.93 -1.30
C ARG A 28 7.28 -8.40 -2.48
N ALA A 29 6.27 -7.63 -2.87
CA ALA A 29 5.48 -7.87 -4.07
C ALA A 29 6.21 -7.46 -5.36
N GLY A 30 7.41 -6.88 -5.26
CA GLY A 30 8.17 -6.36 -6.40
C GLY A 30 7.66 -5.00 -6.89
N LEU A 31 6.86 -4.31 -6.08
CA LEU A 31 6.27 -3.01 -6.40
C LEU A 31 6.96 -1.91 -5.62
N VAL A 32 7.14 -0.76 -6.27
CA VAL A 32 7.78 0.42 -5.66
C VAL A 32 6.72 1.49 -5.46
N ILE A 33 6.43 1.80 -4.19
CA ILE A 33 5.65 2.99 -3.84
C ILE A 33 6.63 4.16 -3.72
N PRO A 34 6.46 5.25 -4.50
CA PRO A 34 7.35 6.40 -4.39
C PRO A 34 7.35 6.96 -2.97
N THR A 35 8.52 7.32 -2.46
CA THR A 35 8.66 7.89 -1.12
C THR A 35 9.50 9.16 -1.15
N GLY A 36 9.17 10.11 -0.28
CA GLY A 36 9.95 11.34 -0.08
C GLY A 36 10.31 11.53 1.40
N CYS A 37 9.36 12.00 2.20
CA CYS A 37 9.61 12.39 3.60
C CYS A 37 9.63 11.25 4.62
N LEU A 38 8.99 10.10 4.33
CA LEU A 38 8.75 8.99 5.28
C LEU A 38 8.09 9.39 6.62
N MET A 39 7.51 10.58 6.68
CA MET A 39 6.84 11.14 7.88
C MET A 39 5.36 11.44 7.61
N GLY A 40 4.85 11.06 6.43
CA GLY A 40 3.47 11.28 6.02
C GLY A 40 3.10 12.73 5.64
N SER A 41 4.08 13.62 5.43
CA SER A 41 3.83 15.04 5.13
C SER A 41 3.94 15.39 3.64
N CYS A 42 4.68 14.63 2.84
CA CYS A 42 4.95 14.96 1.43
C CYS A 42 3.95 14.36 0.43
N HIS A 43 3.06 13.46 0.87
CA HIS A 43 2.07 12.76 0.04
C HIS A 43 2.62 11.92 -1.13
N ALA A 44 3.93 11.87 -1.35
CA ALA A 44 4.54 11.02 -2.40
C ALA A 44 4.21 9.53 -2.23
N CYS A 45 3.96 9.07 -0.99
CA CYS A 45 3.65 7.67 -0.66
C CYS A 45 2.13 7.38 -0.64
N GLU A 46 1.32 8.24 -1.24
CA GLU A 46 -0.14 8.13 -1.22
C GLU A 46 -0.64 6.99 -2.13
N VAL A 47 -1.56 6.20 -1.61
CA VAL A 47 -2.23 5.09 -2.30
C VAL A 47 -3.70 5.07 -1.90
N GLU A 48 -4.57 4.51 -2.74
CA GLU A 48 -6.00 4.40 -2.43
C GLU A 48 -6.36 3.00 -1.96
N LEU A 49 -7.21 2.91 -0.94
CA LEU A 49 -7.82 1.65 -0.54
C LEU A 49 -9.08 1.36 -1.37
N GLU A 50 -9.55 0.12 -1.32
CA GLU A 50 -10.76 -0.35 -2.03
C GLU A 50 -12.04 0.48 -1.79
N ASP A 51 -12.13 1.17 -0.65
CA ASP A 51 -13.24 2.04 -0.27
C ASP A 51 -13.06 3.49 -0.75
N GLY A 52 -12.05 3.76 -1.59
CA GLY A 52 -11.73 5.08 -2.11
C GLY A 52 -11.01 5.97 -1.09
N GLN A 53 -10.57 5.43 0.05
CA GLN A 53 -9.84 6.21 1.06
C GLN A 53 -8.37 6.34 0.67
N PRO A 54 -7.85 7.57 0.48
CA PRO A 54 -6.42 7.78 0.29
C PRO A 54 -5.69 7.61 1.63
N ILE A 55 -4.62 6.83 1.63
CA ILE A 55 -3.75 6.62 2.77
C ILE A 55 -2.29 6.86 2.40
N ARG A 56 -1.43 7.08 3.40
CA ARG A 56 0.00 7.31 3.23
C ARG A 56 0.75 6.03 3.59
N ALA A 57 1.16 5.25 2.59
CA ALA A 57 1.78 3.94 2.77
C ALA A 57 2.99 3.96 3.72
N CYS A 58 3.75 5.06 3.73
CA CYS A 58 4.94 5.23 4.55
C CYS A 58 4.71 5.32 6.06
N ILE A 59 3.48 5.56 6.50
CA ILE A 59 3.09 5.58 7.92
C ILE A 59 1.89 4.68 8.21
N SER A 60 1.57 3.78 7.28
CA SER A 60 0.44 2.87 7.37
C SER A 60 0.92 1.43 7.37
N SER A 61 0.19 0.60 8.13
CA SER A 61 0.39 -0.84 8.23
C SER A 61 -0.86 -1.58 7.79
N VAL A 62 -0.72 -2.87 7.52
CA VAL A 62 -1.84 -3.76 7.21
C VAL A 62 -2.87 -3.73 8.37
N PRO A 63 -4.13 -3.35 8.12
CA PRO A 63 -5.15 -3.23 9.15
C PRO A 63 -5.65 -4.61 9.63
N PRO A 64 -6.05 -4.73 10.91
CA PRO A 64 -6.73 -5.93 11.40
C PRO A 64 -8.17 -6.05 10.85
N GLY A 65 -8.73 -7.26 10.95
CA GLY A 65 -10.18 -7.48 10.76
C GLY A 65 -10.63 -7.63 9.31
N ARG A 66 -9.70 -7.78 8.36
CA ARG A 66 -10.00 -8.06 6.95
C ARG A 66 -9.22 -9.30 6.47
N ALA A 67 -9.82 -10.09 5.59
CA ALA A 67 -9.15 -11.23 4.95
C ALA A 67 -8.39 -10.79 3.69
N GLU A 68 -8.87 -9.72 3.04
CA GLU A 68 -8.31 -9.16 1.81
C GLU A 68 -8.28 -7.63 1.92
N LEU A 69 -7.31 -7.01 1.27
CA LEU A 69 -7.12 -5.57 1.17
C LEU A 69 -6.67 -5.24 -0.25
N THR A 70 -7.47 -4.46 -0.99
CA THR A 70 -7.02 -3.94 -2.29
C THR A 70 -6.44 -2.54 -2.13
N ILE A 71 -5.26 -2.31 -2.73
CA ILE A 71 -4.54 -1.05 -2.74
C ILE A 71 -4.31 -0.64 -4.21
N SER A 72 -4.81 0.52 -4.59
CA SER A 72 -4.56 1.12 -5.90
C SER A 72 -3.35 2.04 -5.80
N LEU A 73 -2.32 1.73 -6.58
CA LEU A 73 -1.13 2.56 -6.73
C LEU A 73 -1.41 3.69 -7.71
N PHE A 74 -1.21 4.92 -7.28
CA PHE A 74 -1.16 6.07 -8.18
C PHE A 74 0.26 6.20 -8.73
N VAL A 75 0.47 5.73 -9.94
CA VAL A 75 1.61 6.14 -10.76
C VAL A 75 1.06 7.16 -11.73
N ASP A 76 1.08 8.44 -11.34
CA ASP A 76 0.85 9.50 -12.32
C ASP A 76 2.10 9.56 -13.22
N PRO A 77 2.01 9.24 -14.52
CA PRO A 77 3.16 9.27 -15.42
C PRO A 77 3.63 10.69 -15.73
N THR A 78 2.94 11.72 -15.25
CA THR A 78 3.24 13.13 -15.52
C THR A 78 4.03 13.83 -14.40
N TRP A 79 4.37 13.12 -13.31
CA TRP A 79 5.19 13.65 -12.22
C TRP A 79 6.65 13.16 -12.26
#